data_AF-A0A7U3VRB6-F1
#
_entry.id   AF-A0A7U3VRB6-F1
#
_cell.length_a   1.000
_cell.length_b   1.000
_cell.length_c   1.000
_cell.angle_alpha   90.00
_cell.angle_beta   90.00
_cell.angle_gamma   90.00
#
_symmetry.space_group_name_H-M   'P 1'
#
loop_
_entity.id
_entity.type
_entity.pdbx_description
1 polymer ?
#
loop_
_entity_poly.entity_id
_entity_poly.type
_entity_poly.pdbx_seq_one_letter_code
_entity_poly.pdbx_strand_id
1 'polypeptide(L)'
;MEEIKGVNGQAEFDGQYLTIRRNGGVARRTIGKGEKRLHISQISAVQWKPAGALFGGFIQFTIPGGVEKRSSFGTQTRTAAQDENSIVFTKKQQPHFERLRAALDEAIARHHAPQTSTAAPSIADEIAKLAALRDQRVITDADFEQAKARLLGG
;
A
#
# COMPACT_ATOMS: atom_id res chain seq x y z
N MET A 1 -3.81 -15.55 0.16
CA MET A 1 -4.65 -14.44 -0.34
C MET A 1 -6.07 -14.70 0.16
N GLU A 2 -6.65 -13.82 0.97
CA GLU A 2 -8.00 -14.01 1.55
C GLU A 2 -8.98 -13.12 0.76
N GLU A 3 -9.97 -13.73 0.08
CA GLU A 3 -11.07 -12.99 -0.53
C GLU A 3 -12.05 -12.56 0.57
N ILE A 4 -12.26 -11.25 0.70
CA ILE A 4 -13.14 -10.64 1.69
C ILE A 4 -14.43 -10.20 1.01
N LYS A 5 -15.55 -10.80 1.43
CA LYS A 5 -16.87 -10.53 0.86
C LYS A 5 -17.57 -9.37 1.57
N GLY A 6 -17.91 -8.34 0.80
CA GLY A 6 -18.81 -7.25 1.20
C GLY A 6 -20.23 -7.43 0.65
N VAL A 7 -21.03 -6.38 0.78
CA VAL A 7 -22.43 -6.33 0.34
C VAL A 7 -22.55 -6.07 -1.16
N ASN A 8 -21.72 -5.15 -1.69
CA ASN A 8 -21.75 -4.72 -3.08
C ASN A 8 -20.53 -5.22 -3.89
N GLY A 9 -19.70 -6.11 -3.34
CA GLY A 9 -18.51 -6.63 -4.01
C GLY A 9 -17.60 -7.44 -3.09
N GLN A 10 -16.50 -7.93 -3.64
CA GLN A 10 -15.43 -8.63 -2.94
C GLN A 10 -14.13 -7.85 -3.09
N ALA A 11 -13.27 -7.88 -2.07
CA ALA A 11 -11.90 -7.38 -2.13
C ALA A 11 -10.92 -8.52 -1.89
N GLU A 12 -9.80 -8.46 -2.58
CA GLU A 12 -8.65 -9.33 -2.37
C GLU A 12 -7.39 -8.46 -2.42
N PHE A 13 -6.47 -8.67 -1.48
CA PHE A 13 -5.18 -7.98 -1.46
C PHE A 13 -4.04 -8.98 -1.50
N ASP A 14 -3.14 -8.83 -2.48
CA ASP A 14 -2.00 -9.71 -2.70
C ASP A 14 -0.68 -9.20 -2.09
N GLY A 15 -0.69 -8.02 -1.48
CA GLY A 15 0.49 -7.33 -0.96
C GLY A 15 0.98 -6.19 -1.86
N GLN A 16 0.61 -6.18 -3.13
CA GLN A 16 0.96 -5.14 -4.10
C GLN A 16 -0.27 -4.56 -4.81
N TYR A 17 -1.26 -5.39 -5.08
CA TYR A 17 -2.49 -5.06 -5.77
C TYR A 17 -3.70 -5.37 -4.90
N LEU A 18 -4.62 -4.41 -4.89
CA LEU A 18 -5.98 -4.56 -4.43
C LEU A 18 -6.87 -4.90 -5.62
N THR A 19 -7.52 -6.06 -5.59
CA THR A 19 -8.50 -6.48 -6.59
C THR A 19 -9.90 -6.37 -6.02
N ILE A 20 -10.73 -5.54 -6.64
CA ILE A 20 -12.15 -5.38 -6.32
C ILE A 20 -12.97 -6.11 -7.38
N ARG A 21 -13.70 -7.13 -6.97
CA ARG A 21 -14.61 -7.89 -7.85
C ARG A 21 -16.06 -7.55 -7.55
N ARG A 22 -16.86 -7.44 -8.60
CA ARG A 22 -18.31 -7.20 -8.51
C ARG A 22 -19.06 -8.45 -8.93
N ASN A 23 -19.00 -9.47 -8.07
CA ASN A 23 -19.76 -10.70 -8.24
C ASN A 23 -21.00 -10.70 -7.33
N GLY A 24 -22.16 -11.06 -7.89
CA GLY A 24 -23.43 -11.17 -7.13
C GLY A 24 -24.55 -10.24 -7.63
N GLY A 25 -25.80 -10.59 -7.30
CA GLY A 25 -27.00 -9.89 -7.81
C GLY A 25 -27.11 -8.42 -7.39
N VAL A 26 -26.65 -8.07 -6.18
CA VAL A 26 -26.66 -6.68 -5.67
C VAL A 26 -25.62 -5.84 -6.41
N ALA A 27 -24.39 -6.32 -6.54
CA ALA A 27 -23.31 -5.63 -7.24
C ALA A 27 -23.64 -5.37 -8.72
N ARG A 28 -24.26 -6.35 -9.41
CA ARG A 28 -24.72 -6.21 -10.79
C ARG A 28 -25.78 -5.13 -10.98
N ARG A 29 -26.68 -4.95 -10.00
CA ARG A 29 -27.75 -3.93 -10.06
C ARG A 29 -27.26 -2.53 -9.73
N THR A 30 -26.21 -2.38 -8.91
CA THR A 30 -25.76 -1.06 -8.46
C THR A 30 -24.58 -0.50 -9.26
N ILE A 31 -23.60 -1.34 -9.62
CA ILE A 31 -22.34 -0.93 -10.24
C ILE A 31 -22.12 -1.62 -11.60
N GLY A 32 -22.60 -2.85 -11.76
CA GLY A 32 -22.38 -3.68 -12.94
C GLY A 32 -21.39 -4.82 -12.67
N LYS A 33 -21.20 -5.72 -13.65
CA LYS A 33 -20.19 -6.79 -13.55
C LYS A 33 -18.84 -6.23 -13.95
N GLY A 34 -17.82 -6.45 -13.13
CA GLY A 34 -16.47 -6.02 -13.43
C GLY A 34 -15.46 -6.47 -12.38
N GLU A 35 -14.21 -6.47 -12.79
CA GLU A 35 -13.05 -6.60 -11.91
C GLU A 35 -12.21 -5.34 -12.09
N LYS A 36 -11.79 -4.74 -10.98
CA LYS A 36 -10.88 -3.60 -10.96
C LYS A 36 -9.68 -3.95 -10.11
N ARG A 37 -8.49 -3.87 -10.69
CA ARG A 37 -7.22 -4.11 -10.00
C ARG A 37 -6.48 -2.79 -9.86
N LEU A 38 -6.10 -2.46 -8.63
CA LEU A 38 -5.43 -1.22 -8.25
C LEU A 38 -4.08 -1.58 -7.65
N HIS A 39 -2.99 -1.06 -8.23
CA HIS A 39 -1.69 -1.17 -7.57
C HIS A 39 -1.68 -0.24 -6.34
N ILE A 40 -0.96 -0.63 -5.29
CA ILE A 40 -0.89 0.13 -4.03
C ILE A 40 -0.41 1.59 -4.26
N SER A 41 0.48 1.80 -5.24
CA SER A 41 0.97 3.12 -5.62
C SER A 41 -0.09 4.03 -6.25
N GLN A 42 -1.23 3.49 -6.69
CA GLN A 42 -2.32 4.24 -7.29
C GLN A 42 -3.38 4.66 -6.27
N ILE A 43 -3.31 4.15 -5.05
CA ILE A 43 -4.25 4.47 -3.98
C ILE A 43 -3.72 5.69 -3.24
N SER A 44 -4.34 6.85 -3.45
CA SER A 44 -3.92 8.10 -2.80
C SER A 44 -4.54 8.29 -1.41
N ALA A 45 -5.71 7.70 -1.17
CA ALA A 45 -6.35 7.69 0.14
C ALA A 45 -7.25 6.47 0.33
N VAL A 46 -7.38 6.04 1.59
CA VAL A 46 -8.32 5.01 2.03
C VAL A 46 -9.33 5.66 2.98
N GLN A 47 -10.57 5.84 2.52
CA GLN A 47 -11.64 6.36 3.36
C GLN A 47 -12.35 5.22 4.08
N TRP A 48 -12.51 5.37 5.39
CA TRP A 48 -13.13 4.37 6.26
C TRP A 48 -14.34 4.94 6.98
N LYS A 49 -15.44 4.19 6.94
CA LYS A 49 -16.61 4.41 7.81
C LYS A 49 -16.99 3.08 8.48
N PRO A 50 -16.93 2.97 9.81
CA PRO A 50 -17.34 1.75 10.51
C PRO A 50 -18.85 1.51 10.33
N ALA A 51 -19.29 0.26 10.50
CA ALA A 51 -20.70 -0.08 10.43
C ALA A 51 -21.42 0.39 11.70
N GLY A 52 -22.49 1.16 11.52
CA GLY A 52 -23.36 1.59 12.61
C GLY A 52 -24.43 0.55 12.95
N ALA A 53 -25.29 0.88 13.92
CA ALA A 53 -26.45 0.05 14.26
C ALA A 53 -27.51 0.01 13.14
N LEU A 54 -27.66 1.12 12.41
CA LEU A 54 -28.71 1.32 11.40
C LEU A 54 -28.20 1.22 9.95
N PHE A 55 -26.91 1.46 9.70
CA PHE A 55 -26.35 1.50 8.35
C PHE A 55 -25.03 0.74 8.28
N GLY A 56 -24.80 0.09 7.14
CA GLY A 56 -23.52 -0.55 6.82
C GLY A 56 -22.36 0.46 6.78
N GLY A 57 -21.17 -0.06 7.10
CA GLY A 57 -19.92 0.66 6.95
C GLY A 57 -19.43 0.57 5.51
N PHE A 58 -18.36 1.30 5.19
CA PHE A 58 -17.70 1.18 3.91
C PHE A 58 -16.21 1.46 4.01
N ILE A 59 -15.49 0.88 3.05
CA ILE A 59 -14.12 1.25 2.71
C ILE A 59 -14.12 1.75 1.27
N GLN A 60 -13.49 2.90 1.02
CA GLN A 60 -13.45 3.54 -0.29
C GLN A 60 -12.01 3.92 -0.62
N PHE A 61 -11.62 3.72 -1.88
CA PHE A 61 -10.27 3.97 -2.37
C PHE A 61 -10.26 5.15 -3.33
N THR A 62 -9.50 6.19 -2.99
CA THR A 62 -9.30 7.34 -3.88
C THR A 62 -8.19 7.02 -4.88
N ILE A 63 -8.47 7.30 -6.15
CA ILE A 63 -7.52 7.13 -7.26
C ILE A 63 -7.28 8.51 -7.88
N PRO A 64 -6.02 8.93 -8.11
CA PRO A 64 -5.71 10.17 -8.80
C PRO A 64 -6.41 10.25 -10.17
N GLY A 65 -7.10 11.36 -10.44
CA GLY A 65 -7.85 11.55 -11.68
C GLY A 65 -9.23 10.86 -11.73
N GLY A 66 -9.64 10.18 -10.65
CA GLY A 66 -10.99 9.61 -10.52
C GLY A 66 -12.05 10.68 -10.24
N VAL A 67 -13.22 10.54 -10.86
CA VAL A 67 -14.39 11.36 -10.53
C VAL A 67 -15.09 10.75 -9.32
N GLU A 68 -14.82 11.28 -8.13
CA GLU A 68 -15.51 10.85 -6.91
C GLU A 68 -16.89 11.51 -6.77
N LYS A 69 -17.91 10.71 -6.47
CA LYS A 69 -19.24 11.25 -6.13
C LYS A 69 -19.20 11.84 -4.72
N ARG A 70 -19.28 13.16 -4.63
CA ARG A 70 -19.39 13.87 -3.34
C ARG A 70 -20.70 13.45 -2.65
N SER A 71 -20.60 12.92 -1.44
CA SER A 71 -21.76 12.52 -0.64
C SER A 71 -22.18 13.61 0.34
N SER A 72 -23.47 13.71 0.60
CA SER A 72 -24.05 14.61 1.60
C SER A 72 -24.22 13.89 2.94
N PHE A 73 -24.43 14.64 4.02
CA PHE A 73 -24.69 14.05 5.33
C PHE A 73 -25.89 13.09 5.27
N GLY A 74 -25.68 11.85 5.71
CA GLY A 74 -26.70 10.80 5.73
C GLY A 74 -26.79 9.92 4.47
N THR A 75 -26.19 10.31 3.35
CA THR A 75 -26.21 9.52 2.10
C THR A 75 -24.93 8.73 1.83
N GLN A 76 -23.91 8.88 2.67
CA GLN A 76 -22.55 8.39 2.38
C GLN A 76 -22.50 6.89 2.09
N THR A 77 -23.19 6.05 2.89
CA THR A 77 -23.22 4.60 2.67
C THR A 77 -23.94 4.23 1.36
N ARG A 78 -24.97 4.99 0.95
CA ARG A 78 -25.68 4.75 -0.33
C ARG A 78 -24.83 5.19 -1.52
N THR A 79 -24.14 6.32 -1.42
CA THR A 79 -23.19 6.78 -2.45
C THR A 79 -22.04 5.78 -2.61
N ALA A 80 -21.47 5.30 -1.49
CA ALA A 80 -20.45 4.25 -1.50
C ALA A 80 -20.97 2.91 -2.07
N ALA A 81 -22.26 2.59 -1.91
CA ALA A 81 -22.83 1.39 -2.50
C ALA A 81 -22.86 1.41 -4.04
N GLN A 82 -22.86 2.61 -4.63
CA GLN A 82 -22.89 2.87 -6.09
C GLN A 82 -21.53 3.29 -6.66
N ASP A 83 -20.47 3.24 -5.86
CA ASP A 83 -19.12 3.57 -6.29
C ASP A 83 -18.30 2.30 -6.53
N GLU A 84 -17.66 2.24 -7.70
CA GLU A 84 -16.81 1.13 -8.12
C GLU A 84 -15.52 1.00 -7.28
N ASN A 85 -15.10 2.09 -6.64
CA ASN A 85 -13.93 2.11 -5.76
C ASN A 85 -14.30 1.92 -4.28
N SER A 86 -15.56 1.56 -4.00
CA SER A 86 -16.08 1.43 -2.63
C SER A 86 -16.67 0.05 -2.36
N ILE A 87 -16.36 -0.52 -1.20
CA ILE A 87 -16.99 -1.74 -0.71
C ILE A 87 -17.74 -1.45 0.58
N VAL A 88 -19.05 -1.70 0.54
CA VAL A 88 -19.94 -1.61 1.69
C VAL A 88 -19.94 -2.95 2.43
N PHE A 89 -19.92 -2.89 3.75
CA PHE A 89 -19.91 -4.07 4.60
C PHE A 89 -20.86 -3.93 5.78
N THR A 90 -21.31 -5.09 6.29
CA THR A 90 -22.13 -5.17 7.51
C THR A 90 -21.25 -5.21 8.75
N LYS A 91 -21.84 -4.98 9.92
CA LYS A 91 -21.14 -5.08 11.22
C LYS A 91 -20.49 -6.45 11.46
N LYS A 92 -21.09 -7.53 10.93
CA LYS A 92 -20.52 -8.89 11.01
C LYS A 92 -19.26 -9.05 10.16
N GLN A 93 -19.17 -8.33 9.03
CA GLN A 93 -18.05 -8.39 8.10
C GLN A 93 -16.94 -7.40 8.46
N GLN A 94 -17.25 -6.37 9.26
CA GLN A 94 -16.32 -5.30 9.62
C GLN A 94 -14.94 -5.79 10.09
N PRO A 95 -14.80 -6.83 10.94
CA PRO A 95 -13.48 -7.31 11.36
C PRO A 95 -12.59 -7.78 10.19
N HIS A 96 -13.17 -8.33 9.13
CA HIS A 96 -12.39 -8.71 7.94
C HIS A 96 -11.89 -7.47 7.19
N PHE A 97 -12.73 -6.44 7.07
CA PHE A 97 -12.37 -5.18 6.42
C PHE A 97 -11.40 -4.34 7.23
N GLU A 98 -11.41 -4.44 8.56
CA GLU A 98 -10.38 -3.85 9.43
C GLU A 98 -9.02 -4.50 9.20
N ARG A 99 -8.97 -5.84 9.08
CA ARG A 99 -7.73 -6.55 8.70
C ARG A 99 -7.23 -6.15 7.32
N LEU A 100 -8.13 -6.03 6.34
CA LEU A 100 -7.77 -5.53 5.00
C LEU A 100 -7.18 -4.13 5.06
N ARG A 101 -7.84 -3.22 5.79
CA ARG A 101 -7.38 -1.85 5.96
C ARG A 101 -5.99 -1.80 6.58
N ALA A 102 -5.76 -2.54 7.66
CA ALA A 102 -4.46 -2.59 8.31
C ALA A 102 -3.35 -3.09 7.36
N ALA A 103 -3.63 -4.14 6.57
CA ALA A 103 -2.69 -4.66 5.58
C ALA A 103 -2.38 -3.65 4.45
N LEU A 104 -3.39 -2.88 4.02
CA LEU A 104 -3.21 -1.82 3.02
C LEU A 104 -2.40 -0.65 3.59
N ASP A 105 -2.71 -0.20 4.81
CA ASP A 105 -2.01 0.89 5.48
C ASP A 105 -0.51 0.52 5.66
N GLU A 106 -0.21 -0.73 6.04
CA GLU A 106 1.16 -1.23 6.13
C GLU A 106 1.86 -1.27 4.75
N ALA A 107 1.17 -1.71 3.70
CA ALA A 107 1.74 -1.76 2.36
C ALA A 107 1.99 -0.36 1.77
N ILE A 108 1.08 0.60 2.00
CA ILE A 108 1.25 2.01 1.64
C ILE A 108 2.45 2.58 2.40
N ALA A 109 2.55 2.34 3.71
CA ALA A 109 3.68 2.79 4.52
C ALA A 109 5.01 2.22 4.01
N ARG A 110 5.08 0.92 3.67
CA ARG A 110 6.28 0.31 3.08
C ARG A 110 6.64 0.88 1.71
N HIS A 111 5.64 1.25 0.90
CA HIS A 111 5.86 1.85 -0.41
C HIS A 111 6.34 3.31 -0.32
N HIS A 112 5.93 4.05 0.71
CA HIS A 112 6.35 5.43 0.95
C HIS A 112 7.57 5.55 1.87
N ALA A 113 7.94 4.50 2.59
CA ALA A 113 9.19 4.46 3.33
C ALA A 113 10.31 4.74 2.33
N PRO A 114 11.24 5.67 2.62
CA PRO A 114 12.43 5.81 1.81
C PRO A 114 13.04 4.42 1.78
N GLN A 115 13.11 3.82 0.60
CA GLN A 115 13.94 2.66 0.40
C GLN A 115 15.33 3.18 0.73
N THR A 116 15.76 2.97 1.97
CA THR A 116 17.17 3.03 2.31
C THR A 116 17.74 1.90 1.49
N SER A 117 18.09 2.22 0.26
CA SER A 117 19.04 1.49 -0.53
C SER A 117 20.28 1.48 0.36
N THR A 118 20.39 0.48 1.23
CA THR A 118 21.69 -0.13 1.50
C THR A 118 22.11 -0.74 0.18
N ALA A 119 22.42 0.12 -0.80
CA ALA A 119 23.38 -0.21 -1.81
C ALA A 119 24.57 -0.67 -0.98
N ALA A 120 24.88 -1.97 -1.05
CA ALA A 120 26.14 -2.46 -0.55
C ALA A 120 27.18 -1.49 -1.12
N PRO A 121 27.95 -0.77 -0.26
CA PRO A 121 28.87 0.21 -0.75
C PRO A 121 29.74 -0.47 -1.82
N SER A 122 29.82 0.15 -3.00
CA SER A 122 30.63 -0.44 -4.04
C SER A 122 32.07 -0.50 -3.52
N ILE A 123 32.86 -1.46 -4.02
CA ILE A 123 34.29 -1.55 -3.65
C ILE A 123 34.98 -0.17 -3.85
N ALA A 124 34.57 0.58 -4.87
CA ALA A 124 35.04 1.94 -5.11
C ALA A 124 34.65 2.94 -3.99
N ASP A 125 33.41 2.87 -3.48
CA ASP A 125 32.95 3.72 -2.37
C ASP A 125 33.67 3.39 -1.06
N GLU A 126 33.95 2.11 -0.79
CA GLU A 126 34.72 1.69 0.38
C GLU A 126 36.17 2.18 0.31
N ILE A 127 36.82 2.05 -0.86
CA ILE A 127 38.18 2.56 -1.08
C ILE A 127 38.22 4.09 -0.94
N ALA A 128 37.22 4.82 -1.44
CA ALA A 128 37.14 6.26 -1.30
C ALA A 128 37.03 6.71 0.17
N LYS A 129 36.26 5.98 0.99
CA LYS A 129 36.16 6.24 2.44
C LYS A 129 37.49 5.98 3.15
N LEU A 130 38.17 4.89 2.82
CA LEU A 130 39.49 4.58 3.37
C LEU A 130 40.51 5.67 3.00
N ALA A 131 40.47 6.18 1.76
CA ALA A 131 41.35 7.25 1.31
C ALA A 131 41.11 8.56 2.10
N ALA A 132 39.84 8.91 2.35
CA ALA A 132 39.50 10.07 3.16
C ALA A 132 40.01 9.95 4.61
N LEU A 133 39.96 8.75 5.22
CA LEU A 133 40.48 8.52 6.57
C LEU A 133 42.02 8.65 6.62
N ARG A 134 42.71 8.20 5.57
CA ARG A 134 44.16 8.37 5.41
C ARG A 134 44.51 9.85 5.26
N ASP A 135 43.80 10.58 4.42
CA ASP A 135 44.03 12.02 4.18
C ASP A 135 43.76 12.86 5.45
N GLN A 136 42.81 12.43 6.27
CA GLN A 136 42.54 12.98 7.60
C GLN A 136 43.54 12.52 8.67
N ARG A 137 44.50 11.65 8.32
CA ARG A 137 45.48 11.04 9.21
C ARG A 137 44.87 10.26 10.38
N VAL A 138 43.66 9.73 10.19
CA VAL A 138 42.98 8.83 11.15
C VAL A 138 43.56 7.42 11.06
N ILE A 139 43.98 7.02 9.86
CA ILE A 139 44.69 5.76 9.59
C ILE A 139 46.02 6.04 8.90
N THR A 140 46.96 5.10 8.96
CA THR A 140 48.25 5.22 8.28
C THR A 140 48.17 4.77 6.81
N ASP A 141 49.17 5.15 6.01
CA ASP A 141 49.28 4.68 4.62
C ASP A 141 49.35 3.14 4.53
N ALA A 142 49.98 2.49 5.51
CA ALA A 142 50.08 1.03 5.57
C ALA A 142 48.71 0.39 5.84
N ASP A 143 47.92 0.95 6.76
CA ASP A 143 46.57 0.47 7.07
C ASP A 143 45.63 0.61 5.85
N PHE A 144 45.77 1.73 5.12
CA PHE A 144 45.02 1.98 3.89
C PHE A 144 45.33 0.93 2.81
N GLU A 145 46.60 0.70 2.50
CA GLU A 145 46.99 -0.26 1.46
C GLU A 145 46.60 -1.70 1.82
N GLN A 146 46.71 -2.10 3.09
CA GLN A 146 46.27 -3.42 3.54
C GLN A 146 44.75 -3.59 3.39
N ALA A 147 43.95 -2.58 3.76
CA ALA A 147 42.50 -2.61 3.62
C ALA A 147 42.08 -2.60 2.14
N LYS A 148 42.71 -1.77 1.30
CA LYS A 148 42.47 -1.70 -0.14
C LYS A 148 42.80 -3.02 -0.85
N ALA A 149 43.92 -3.66 -0.52
CA ALA A 149 44.29 -4.95 -1.08
C ALA A 149 43.27 -6.04 -0.72
N ARG A 150 42.76 -6.03 0.52
CA ARG A 150 41.71 -6.95 0.97
C ARG A 150 40.38 -6.75 0.21
N LEU A 151 40.03 -5.51 -0.11
CA LEU A 151 38.80 -5.18 -0.84
C LEU A 151 38.89 -5.46 -2.35
N LEU A 152 40.09 -5.44 -2.95
CA LEU A 152 40.31 -5.72 -4.37
C LEU A 152 40.66 -7.19 -4.67
N GLY A 153 41.11 -7.95 -3.67
CA GLY A 153 41.56 -9.34 -3.80
C GLY A 153 40.55 -10.39 -3.35
N GLY A 154 39.30 -10.00 -3.09
CA GLY A 154 38.18 -10.88 -2.71
C GLY A 154 37.31 -11.26 -3.90
#